data_AF-E8KKV2-F1
#
_entry.id   AF-E8KKV2-F1
#
_cell.length_a   1.000
_cell.length_b   1.000
_cell.length_c   1.000
_cell.angle_alpha   90.00
_cell.angle_beta   90.00
_cell.angle_gamma   90.00
#
_symmetry.space_group_name_H-M   'P 1'
#
loop_
_entity.id
_entity.type
_entity.pdbx_description
1 polymer ?
#
loop_
_entity_poly.entity_id
_entity_poly.type
_entity_poly.pdbx_seq_one_letter_code
_entity_poly.pdbx_strand_id
1 'polypeptide(L)' 'MWNLFQQPVEKESFESWGKMCDDIAKVTLLALPVILYSKEGLDFRLINIVLLLCATYLFLLGSRICRKKSFKGKKI' A
#
# COMPACT_ATOMS: atom_id res chain seq x y z
N MET A 1 -19.10 6.04 -2.59
CA MET A 1 -18.40 6.49 -1.36
C MET A 1 -16.98 6.94 -1.71
N TRP A 2 -16.82 8.11 -2.33
CA TRP A 2 -15.52 8.66 -2.77
C TRP A 2 -14.67 9.29 -1.65
N ASN A 3 -15.11 9.15 -0.40
CA ASN A 3 -14.43 9.64 0.79
C ASN A 3 -13.14 8.83 1.12
N LEU A 4 -12.62 8.03 0.17
CA LEU A 4 -11.37 7.26 0.29
C LEU A 4 -10.10 8.12 0.18
N PHE A 5 -10.22 9.26 -0.50
CA PHE A 5 -9.16 10.26 -0.65
C PHE A 5 -9.27 11.43 0.34
N GLN A 6 -10.30 11.46 1.18
CA GLN A 6 -10.46 12.53 2.17
C GLN A 6 -9.65 12.21 3.42
N GLN A 7 -8.48 12.87 3.44
CA GLN A 7 -7.55 13.28 4.49
C GLN A 7 -7.82 12.79 5.93
N PRO A 8 -6.79 12.17 6.57
CA PRO A 8 -5.87 12.95 7.39
C PRO A 8 -4.45 12.81 6.82
N VAL A 9 -4.03 13.82 6.09
CA VAL A 9 -2.72 14.02 5.50
C VAL A 9 -2.07 15.01 6.46
N GLU A 10 -1.83 14.51 7.67
CA GLU A 10 -0.91 15.15 8.60
C GLU A 10 0.51 14.95 8.06
N LYS A 11 1.38 15.93 8.27
CA LYS A 11 2.77 15.88 7.78
C LYS A 11 3.50 14.62 8.26
N GLU A 12 3.20 14.15 9.46
CA GLU A 12 3.74 12.91 10.04
C GLU A 12 3.34 11.65 9.26
N SER A 13 2.12 11.61 8.72
CA SER A 13 1.70 10.52 7.85
C SER A 13 2.52 10.54 6.57
N PHE A 14 2.72 11.71 5.94
CA PHE A 14 3.54 11.84 4.73
C PHE A 14 4.99 11.40 4.94
N GLU A 15 5.59 11.73 6.08
CA GLU A 15 6.94 11.29 6.43
C GLU A 15 7.00 9.76 6.58
N SER A 16 5.98 9.15 7.19
CA SER A 16 5.87 7.70 7.32
C SER A 16 5.68 7.01 5.97
N TRP A 17 4.89 7.58 5.06
CA TRP A 17 4.78 7.13 3.67
C TRP A 17 6.12 7.22 2.94
N GLY A 18 6.90 8.29 3.16
CA GLY A 18 8.25 8.44 2.62
C GLY A 18 9.19 7.31 3.04
N LYS A 19 9.25 7.00 4.33
CA LYS A 19 10.06 5.88 4.86
C LYS A 19 9.63 4.53 4.27
N MET A 20 8.32 4.29 4.14
CA MET A 20 7.79 3.10 3.47
C MET A 20 8.21 3.03 2.00
N CYS A 21 8.14 4.14 1.27
CA CYS A 21 8.56 4.21 -0.13
C CYS A 21 10.05 3.94 -0.30
N ASP A 22 10.90 4.44 0.60
CA ASP A 22 12.34 4.15 0.58
C ASP A 22 12.63 2.65 0.77
N ASP A 23 11.93 1.99 1.69
CA ASP A 23 12.10 0.55 1.89
C ASP A 23 11.57 -0.27 0.70
N ILE A 24 10.44 0.14 0.10
CA ILE A 24 9.92 -0.47 -1.13
C ILE A 24 10.92 -0.29 -2.29
N ALA A 25 11.53 0.89 -2.43
CA ALA A 25 12.50 1.17 -3.47
C ALA A 25 13.75 0.28 -3.34
N LYS A 26 14.26 0.10 -2.11
CA LYS A 26 15.38 -0.82 -1.85
C LYS A 26 15.04 -2.26 -2.23
N VAL A 27 13.86 -2.75 -1.84
CA VAL A 27 13.40 -4.10 -2.20
C VAL A 27 13.21 -4.24 -3.71
N THR A 28 12.70 -3.21 -4.37
CA THR A 28 12.49 -3.21 -5.83
C THR A 28 13.81 -3.24 -6.58
N LEU A 29 14.83 -2.48 -6.12
CA LEU A 29 16.18 -2.52 -6.69
C LEU A 29 16.81 -3.92 -6.57
N LEU A 30 16.59 -4.62 -5.45
CA LEU A 30 17.04 -6.00 -5.26
C LEU A 30 16.29 -6.99 -6.17
N ALA A 31 14.99 -6.80 -6.36
CA ALA A 31 14.15 -7.68 -7.19
C ALA A 31 14.29 -7.41 -8.70
N LEU A 32 14.78 -6.22 -9.08
CA LEU A 32 14.94 -5.76 -10.46
C LEU A 32 15.65 -6.78 -11.39
N PRO A 33 16.82 -7.35 -11.03
CA PRO A 33 17.46 -8.37 -11.86
C PRO A 33 16.61 -9.64 -11.98
N VAL A 34 15.97 -10.08 -10.90
CA VAL A 34 15.10 -11.28 -10.91
C VAL A 34 13.93 -11.08 -11.87
N ILE A 35 13.33 -9.89 -11.87
CA ILE A 35 12.20 -9.55 -12.75
C ILE A 35 12.67 -9.40 -14.21
N LEU A 36 13.83 -8.78 -14.44
CA LEU A 36 14.39 -8.56 -15.78
C LEU A 36 14.81 -9.87 -16.48
N TYR A 37 15.44 -10.79 -15.76
CA TYR A 37 15.85 -12.09 -16.30
C TYR A 37 14.77 -13.18 -16.18
N SER A 38 13.60 -12.80 -15.65
CA SER A 38 12.49 -13.72 -15.54
C SER A 38 11.95 -14.13 -16.91
N LYS A 39 11.69 -15.43 -17.08
CA LYS A 39 11.04 -16.00 -18.28
C LYS A 39 9.51 -15.81 -18.29
N GLU A 40 8.96 -15.20 -17.25
CA GLU A 40 7.53 -14.98 -17.08
C GLU A 40 7.00 -14.02 -18.16
N GLY A 41 5.85 -14.36 -18.76
CA GLY A 41 5.20 -13.54 -19.79
C GLY A 41 4.64 -12.22 -19.24
N LEU A 42 4.33 -11.27 -20.14
CA LEU A 42 3.74 -9.97 -19.79
C LEU A 42 2.41 -10.11 -19.04
N ASP A 43 1.64 -11.15 -19.35
CA ASP A 43 0.34 -11.43 -18.73
C ASP A 43 0.46 -11.69 -17.22
N PHE A 44 1.49 -12.44 -16.82
CA PHE A 44 1.76 -12.72 -15.40
C PHE A 44 2.09 -11.44 -14.63
N ARG A 45 2.83 -10.51 -15.24
CA ARG A 45 3.13 -9.20 -14.63
C ARG A 45 1.87 -8.36 -14.47
N LEU A 46 0.99 -8.37 -15.47
CA LEU A 46 -0.27 -7.61 -15.43
C LEU A 46 -1.19 -8.10 -14.31
N ILE A 47 -1.36 -9.43 -14.20
CA ILE A 47 -2.18 -10.05 -13.15
C ILE A 47 -1.64 -9.71 -11.77
N ASN A 48 -0.33 -9.78 -11.57
CA ASN A 48 0.29 -9.42 -10.28
C ASN A 48 0.04 -7.95 -9.91
N ILE A 49 0.13 -7.01 -10.86
CA ILE A 49 -0.17 -5.60 -10.61
C ILE A 49 -1.63 -5.42 -10.17
N VAL A 50 -2.58 -6.09 -10.84
CA VAL A 50 -4.00 -6.01 -10.48
C VAL A 50 -4.25 -6.60 -9.08
N LEU A 51 -3.64 -7.74 -8.76
CA LEU A 51 -3.71 -8.36 -7.43
C LEU A 51 -3.15 -7.46 -6.34
N LEU A 52 -2.00 -6.82 -6.59
CA LEU A 52 -1.38 -5.85 -5.69
C LEU A 52 -2.32 -4.66 -5.42
N LEU A 53 -2.90 -4.07 -6.46
CA LEU A 53 -3.85 -2.95 -6.31
C LEU A 53 -5.08 -3.35 -5.50
N CYS A 54 -5.64 -4.54 -5.74
CA CYS A 54 -6.74 -5.08 -4.96
C CYS A 54 -6.35 -5.28 -3.48
N ALA A 55 -5.19 -5.88 -3.22
CA ALA A 55 -4.69 -6.10 -1.87
C ALA A 55 -4.46 -4.77 -1.11
N THR A 56 -3.85 -3.78 -1.76
CA THR A 56 -3.66 -2.44 -1.20
C THR A 56 -4.99 -1.77 -0.87
N TYR A 57 -5.99 -1.89 -1.75
CA TYR A 57 -7.33 -1.36 -1.51
C TYR A 57 -8.00 -2.00 -0.28
N LEU A 58 -7.89 -3.33 -0.13
CA LEU A 58 -8.40 -4.05 1.05
C LEU A 58 -7.69 -3.61 2.33
N PHE A 59 -6.38 -3.42 2.30
CA PHE A 59 -5.62 -2.90 3.44
C PHE A 59 -6.00 -1.45 3.81
N LEU A 60 -6.22 -0.59 2.81
CA LEU A 60 -6.74 0.76 3.02
C LEU A 60 -8.13 0.75 3.66
N LEU A 61 -9.00 -0.19 3.24
CA LEU A 61 -10.32 -0.35 3.84
C LEU A 61 -10.22 -0.89 5.27
N GLY A 62 -9.37 -1.89 5.51
CA GLY A 62 -9.13 -2.47 6.82
C GLY A 62 -8.56 -1.46 7.82
N SER A 63 -7.54 -0.69 7.41
CA SER A 63 -6.95 0.39 8.24
C SER A 63 -7.97 1.46 8.63
N ARG A 64 -8.92 1.79 7.74
CA ARG A 64 -10.05 2.69 8.07
C ARG A 64 -10.99 2.11 9.11
N ILE A 65 -11.29 0.81 9.01
CA ILE A 65 -12.11 0.10 10.01
C ILE A 65 -11.39 0.07 11.36
N CYS A 66 -10.10 -0.25 11.38
CA CYS A 66 -9.27 -0.23 12.58
C CYS A 66 -9.23 1.16 13.22
N ARG A 67 -9.04 2.23 12.42
CA ARG A 67 -9.03 3.61 12.90
C ARG A 67 -10.39 4.01 13.49
N LYS A 68 -11.51 3.61 12.87
CA LYS A 68 -12.86 3.85 13.41
C LYS A 68 -13.13 3.08 14.71
N LYS A 69 -12.65 1.85 14.86
CA LYS A 69 -12.77 1.07 16.10
C LYS A 69 -11.88 1.62 17.22
N SER A 70 -10.64 2.01 16.90
CA SER A 70 -9.71 2.63 17.85
C SER A 70 -10.25 3.95 18.40
N PHE A 71 -10.88 4.79 17.57
CA PHE A 71 -11.51 6.04 18.02
C PHE A 71 -12.75 5.81 18.91
N LYS A 72 -13.43 4.67 18.75
CA LYS A 72 -14.58 4.29 19.58
C LYS A 72 -14.15 3.71 20.93
N GLY A 73 -12.94 3.15 21.03
CA GLY A 73 -12.36 2.62 22.27
C GLY A 73 -11.62 3.64 23.14
N LYS A 74 -11.48 4.91 22.69
CA LYS A 74 -10.87 6.02 23.45
C LYS A 74 -11.90 6.98 24.08
N LYS A 75 -13.19 6.61 24.07
CA LYS A 75 -14.20 7.23 24.93
C LYS A 75 -14.36 6.36 26.17
N ILE A 76 -14.20 7.00 27.32
CA ILE A 76 -14.09 6.49 28.70
C ILE A 76 -12.63 6.29 29.10
#